data_AF-A0A8S3JFM2-F1
#
_entry.id   AF-A0A8S3JFM2-F1
#
_cell.length_a   1.000
_cell.length_b   1.000
_cell.length_c   1.000
_cell.angle_alpha   90.00
_cell.angle_beta   90.00
_cell.angle_gamma   90.00
#
_symmetry.space_group_name_H-M   'P 1'
#
loop_
_entity.id
_entity.type
_entity.pdbx_description
1 polymer ?
#
loop_
_entity_poly.entity_id
_entity_poly.type
_entity_poly.pdbx_seq_one_letter_code
_entity_poly.pdbx_strand_id
1 'polypeptide(L)'
;MYFVGYEVEGLENIPTQGPALIIFYHAALPIDFYYLFAKLWLYRNRRIRVVADKFVFKIPGLATLLEALEIQPSTSTMCKLMLEEGHILAISPGGVREALFGDQNYQLIWKQRTGFAKVAIEAKVPIIPMFTKNCREAVRAMTLGR
;
A
#
# COMPACT_ATOMS: atom_id res chain seq x y z
N MET A 1 6.96 -27.70 1.24
CA MET A 1 5.80 -26.81 1.42
C MET A 1 6.25 -25.69 2.35
N TYR A 2 6.52 -24.50 1.83
CA TYR A 2 6.90 -23.37 2.70
C TYR A 2 5.61 -22.81 3.30
N PHE A 3 5.42 -23.00 4.60
CA PHE A 3 4.34 -22.34 5.34
C PHE A 3 4.72 -20.86 5.47
N VAL A 4 4.11 -20.00 4.66
CA VAL A 4 4.25 -18.55 4.84
C VAL A 4 3.18 -18.13 5.85
N GLY A 5 3.59 -17.92 7.10
CA GLY A 5 2.72 -17.33 8.12
C GLY A 5 2.56 -15.82 7.88
N TYR A 6 1.34 -15.30 8.09
CA TYR A 6 1.08 -13.87 8.04
C TYR A 6 0.33 -13.41 9.30
N GLU A 7 1.03 -12.63 10.11
CA GLU A 7 0.53 -12.08 11.35
C GLU A 7 0.40 -10.56 11.23
N VAL A 8 -0.63 -10.01 11.86
CA VAL A 8 -0.87 -8.56 11.89
C VAL A 8 -1.08 -8.18 13.34
N GLU A 9 -0.19 -7.35 13.84
CA GLU A 9 -0.32 -6.68 15.13
C GLU A 9 -0.87 -5.27 14.89
N GLY A 10 -1.74 -4.78 15.77
CA GLY A 10 -2.30 -3.43 15.64
C GLY A 10 -3.45 -3.29 14.63
N LEU A 11 -4.11 -4.39 14.25
CA LEU A 11 -5.29 -4.33 13.37
C LEU A 11 -6.43 -3.49 14.00
N GLU A 12 -6.48 -3.45 15.32
CA GLU A 12 -7.38 -2.63 16.13
C GLU A 12 -7.13 -1.12 16.01
N ASN A 13 -5.94 -0.70 15.58
CA ASN A 13 -5.62 0.71 15.32
C ASN A 13 -6.29 1.24 14.05
N ILE A 14 -6.84 0.35 13.21
CA ILE A 14 -7.53 0.73 11.98
C ILE A 14 -8.99 1.07 12.32
N PRO A 15 -9.45 2.30 11.99
CA PRO A 15 -10.81 2.71 12.27
C PRO A 15 -11.85 1.76 11.68
N THR A 16 -12.82 1.38 12.52
CA THR A 16 -13.97 0.57 12.11
C THR A 16 -14.95 1.35 11.24
N GLN A 17 -14.90 2.68 11.28
CA GLN A 17 -15.70 3.59 10.46
C GLN A 17 -14.88 4.83 10.12
N GLY A 18 -15.29 5.52 9.06
CA GLY A 18 -14.65 6.75 8.61
C GLY A 18 -13.31 6.53 7.88
N PRO A 19 -12.74 7.60 7.33
CA PRO A 19 -11.56 7.53 6.48
C PRO A 19 -10.26 7.48 7.29
N ALA A 20 -9.24 6.86 6.69
CA ALA A 20 -7.88 6.86 7.21
C ALA A 20 -6.88 6.68 6.06
N LEU A 21 -5.64 7.13 6.27
CA LEU A 21 -4.56 6.97 5.31
C LEU A 21 -3.52 5.97 5.84
N ILE A 22 -3.44 4.78 5.24
CA ILE A 22 -2.38 3.82 5.51
C ILE A 22 -1.16 4.18 4.67
N ILE A 23 -0.03 4.41 5.34
CA ILE A 23 1.27 4.64 4.69
C ILE A 23 2.16 3.44 4.91
N PHE A 24 2.54 2.79 3.82
CA PHE A 24 3.26 1.52 3.87
C PHE A 24 4.45 1.47 2.92
N TYR A 25 5.39 0.58 3.23
CA TYR A 25 6.56 0.31 2.43
C TYR A 25 6.23 -0.45 1.14
N HIS A 26 6.78 -0.06 -0.01
CA HIS A 26 6.56 -0.79 -1.27
C HIS A 26 7.52 -1.98 -1.41
N ALA A 27 7.06 -3.18 -1.06
CA ALA A 27 7.78 -4.41 -1.42
C ALA A 27 7.81 -4.60 -2.95
N ALA A 28 8.76 -5.39 -3.46
CA ALA A 28 8.86 -5.68 -4.91
C ALA A 28 7.57 -6.31 -5.46
N LEU A 29 7.01 -7.26 -4.72
CA LEU A 29 5.61 -7.68 -4.85
C LEU A 29 4.91 -7.38 -3.52
N PRO A 30 3.85 -6.56 -3.48
CA PRO A 30 3.18 -6.16 -2.25
C PRO A 30 2.22 -7.25 -1.73
N ILE A 31 2.70 -8.50 -1.64
CA ILE A 31 1.91 -9.67 -1.20
C ILE A 31 1.45 -9.48 0.25
N ASP A 32 2.33 -8.92 1.08
CA ASP A 32 2.05 -8.54 2.45
C ASP A 32 0.84 -7.60 2.58
N PHE A 33 0.73 -6.65 1.65
CA PHE A 33 -0.40 -5.73 1.61
C PHE A 33 -1.70 -6.43 1.20
N TYR A 34 -1.65 -7.41 0.29
CA TYR A 34 -2.84 -8.18 -0.10
C TYR A 34 -3.39 -9.01 1.05
N TYR A 35 -2.53 -9.58 1.89
CA TYR A 35 -2.98 -10.26 3.10
C TYR A 35 -3.62 -9.30 4.10
N LEU A 36 -3.09 -8.08 4.27
CA LEU A 36 -3.74 -7.06 5.11
C LEU A 36 -5.11 -6.69 4.56
N PHE A 37 -5.22 -6.43 3.25
CA PHE A 37 -6.47 -6.15 2.56
C PHE A 37 -7.51 -7.23 2.82
N ALA A 38 -7.15 -8.50 2.59
CA ALA A 38 -8.04 -9.64 2.80
C ALA A 38 -8.46 -9.77 4.27
N LYS A 39 -7.54 -9.59 5.22
CA LYS A 39 -7.82 -9.70 6.66
C LYS A 39 -8.76 -8.58 7.12
N LEU A 40 -8.56 -7.34 6.68
CA LEU A 40 -9.47 -6.25 7.00
C LEU A 40 -10.86 -6.45 6.41
N TRP A 41 -10.93 -6.95 5.18
CA TRP A 41 -12.22 -7.20 4.55
C TRP A 41 -12.96 -8.33 5.27
N LEU A 42 -12.32 -9.47 5.53
CA LEU A 42 -12.97 -10.64 6.14
C LEU A 42 -13.32 -10.45 7.62
N TYR A 43 -12.43 -9.87 8.42
CA TYR A 43 -12.60 -9.80 9.88
C TYR A 43 -13.21 -8.50 10.38
N ARG A 44 -13.18 -7.43 9.57
CA ARG A 44 -13.64 -6.09 9.99
C ARG A 44 -14.64 -5.48 9.01
N ASN A 45 -14.93 -6.14 7.89
CA ASN A 45 -15.74 -5.62 6.80
C ASN A 45 -15.30 -4.22 6.34
N ARG A 46 -13.98 -3.97 6.34
CA ARG A 46 -13.38 -2.72 5.88
C ARG A 46 -12.59 -2.96 4.61
N ARG A 47 -12.91 -2.20 3.57
CA ARG A 47 -12.17 -2.22 2.30
C ARG A 47 -11.10 -1.13 2.31
N ILE A 48 -9.94 -1.47 1.75
CA ILE A 48 -8.84 -0.53 1.53
C ILE A 48 -8.80 -0.20 0.04
N ARG A 49 -8.86 1.07 -0.30
CA ARG A 49 -8.57 1.55 -1.65
C ARG A 49 -7.07 1.77 -1.79
N VAL A 50 -6.52 1.44 -2.95
CA VAL A 50 -5.09 1.61 -3.21
C VAL A 50 -4.93 2.50 -4.43
N VAL A 51 -3.89 3.32 -4.45
CA VAL A 51 -3.54 4.10 -5.63
C VAL A 51 -2.22 3.65 -6.23
N ALA A 52 -2.18 3.62 -7.56
CA ALA A 52 -0.99 3.27 -8.33
C ALA A 52 -0.71 4.31 -9.41
N ASP A 53 0.54 4.35 -9.87
CA ASP A 53 0.93 5.20 -10.99
C ASP A 53 0.15 4.79 -12.27
N LYS A 54 -0.18 5.78 -13.09
CA LYS A 54 -0.94 5.59 -14.35
C LYS A 54 -0.31 4.57 -15.28
N PHE A 55 1.02 4.37 -15.26
CA PHE A 55 1.64 3.38 -16.14
C PHE A 55 1.26 1.95 -15.79
N VAL A 56 0.93 1.65 -14.52
CA VAL A 56 0.57 0.28 -14.07
C VAL A 56 -0.67 -0.23 -14.82
N PHE A 57 -1.62 0.68 -15.11
CA PHE A 57 -2.84 0.39 -15.87
C PHE A 57 -2.59 0.12 -17.37
N LYS A 58 -1.38 0.38 -17.86
CA LYS A 58 -0.98 0.09 -19.25
C LYS A 58 -0.30 -1.26 -19.41
N ILE A 59 -0.03 -1.99 -18.32
CA ILE A 59 0.65 -3.27 -18.37
C ILE A 59 -0.36 -4.37 -18.74
N PRO A 60 -0.17 -5.11 -19.86
CA PRO A 60 -1.08 -6.18 -20.26
C PRO A 60 -1.17 -7.27 -19.19
N GLY A 61 -2.39 -7.79 -18.98
CA GLY A 61 -2.65 -8.87 -18.02
C GLY A 61 -2.86 -8.45 -16.57
N LEU A 62 -2.64 -7.18 -16.21
CA LEU A 62 -2.90 -6.70 -14.84
C LEU A 62 -4.32 -6.16 -14.59
N ALA A 63 -5.12 -5.89 -15.63
CA ALA A 63 -6.41 -5.23 -15.48
C ALA A 63 -7.33 -5.90 -14.45
N THR A 64 -7.53 -7.21 -14.55
CA THR A 64 -8.38 -7.99 -13.63
C THR A 64 -7.86 -7.96 -12.19
N LEU A 65 -6.53 -7.98 -12.01
CA LEU A 65 -5.92 -7.90 -10.68
C LEU A 65 -6.12 -6.52 -10.06
N LEU A 66 -5.94 -5.45 -10.84
CA LEU A 66 -6.13 -4.08 -10.38
C LEU A 66 -7.59 -3.83 -9.97
N GLU A 67 -8.54 -4.37 -10.74
CA GLU A 67 -9.96 -4.30 -10.43
C GLU A 67 -10.30 -5.06 -9.14
N ALA A 68 -9.83 -6.30 -8.99
CA ALA A 68 -10.09 -7.13 -7.81
C ALA A 68 -9.53 -6.52 -6.51
N LEU A 69 -8.43 -5.77 -6.61
CA LEU A 69 -7.78 -5.09 -5.49
C LEU A 69 -8.23 -3.63 -5.32
N GLU A 70 -9.22 -3.18 -6.10
CA GLU A 70 -9.75 -1.83 -6.06
C GLU A 70 -8.66 -0.75 -6.23
N ILE A 71 -7.66 -1.02 -7.08
CA ILE A 71 -6.54 -0.11 -7.37
C ILE A 71 -6.97 0.96 -8.37
N GLN A 72 -6.76 2.23 -8.01
CA GLN A 72 -7.13 3.40 -8.83
C GLN A 72 -5.90 4.25 -9.19
N PRO A 73 -6.00 5.13 -10.21
CA PRO A 73 -4.91 6.05 -10.54
C PRO A 73 -4.59 7.03 -9.41
N SER A 74 -3.30 7.27 -9.16
CA SER A 74 -2.81 8.18 -8.12
C SER A 74 -2.98 9.66 -8.49
N THR A 75 -4.21 10.17 -8.48
CA THR A 75 -4.50 11.61 -8.60
C THR A 75 -4.98 12.16 -7.26
N SER A 76 -4.65 13.42 -6.97
CA SER A 76 -5.11 14.09 -5.73
C SER A 76 -6.64 14.09 -5.62
N THR A 77 -7.34 14.31 -6.73
CA THR A 77 -8.81 14.27 -6.81
C THR A 77 -9.36 12.91 -6.41
N MET A 78 -8.79 11.80 -6.92
CA MET A 78 -9.25 10.45 -6.56
C MET A 78 -8.96 10.15 -5.09
N CYS A 79 -7.77 10.49 -4.60
CA CYS A 79 -7.44 10.31 -3.19
C CYS A 79 -8.43 11.06 -2.28
N LYS A 80 -8.78 12.29 -2.63
CA LYS A 80 -9.72 13.11 -1.86
C LYS A 80 -11.12 12.50 -1.88
N LEU A 81 -11.62 12.14 -3.06
CA LEU A 81 -12.94 11.52 -3.21
C LEU A 81 -13.08 10.26 -2.35
N MET A 82 -12.09 9.36 -2.39
CA MET A 82 -12.11 8.14 -1.58
C MET A 82 -12.16 8.43 -0.07
N LEU A 83 -11.41 9.42 0.39
CA LEU A 83 -11.41 9.81 1.80
C LEU A 83 -12.73 10.49 2.19
N GLU A 84 -13.31 11.32 1.32
CA GLU A 84 -14.63 11.93 1.53
C GLU A 84 -15.75 10.87 1.60
N GLU A 85 -15.64 9.78 0.84
CA GLU A 85 -16.54 8.62 0.88
C GLU A 85 -16.34 7.74 2.13
N GLY A 86 -15.38 8.07 3.00
CA GLY A 86 -15.12 7.33 4.24
C GLY A 86 -14.33 6.03 4.03
N HIS A 87 -13.66 5.88 2.89
CA HIS A 87 -12.78 4.74 2.62
C HIS A 87 -11.43 4.88 3.34
N ILE A 88 -10.83 3.74 3.64
CA ILE A 88 -9.41 3.68 3.99
C ILE A 88 -8.64 3.74 2.69
N LEU A 89 -7.70 4.68 2.57
CA LEU A 89 -6.80 4.80 1.44
C LEU A 89 -5.42 4.32 1.84
N ALA A 90 -4.77 3.52 1.01
CA ALA A 90 -3.38 3.12 1.20
C ALA A 90 -2.47 3.68 0.11
N ILE A 91 -1.36 4.27 0.54
CA ILE A 91 -0.35 4.84 -0.33
C ILE A 91 1.01 4.31 0.09
N SER A 92 1.80 3.90 -0.90
CA SER A 92 3.23 3.70 -0.70
C SER A 92 4.03 4.83 -1.36
N PRO A 93 4.59 5.78 -0.58
CA PRO A 93 5.29 6.95 -1.13
C PRO A 93 6.52 6.58 -1.97
N GLY A 94 7.20 5.49 -1.62
CA GLY A 94 8.35 4.97 -2.36
C GLY A 94 7.99 4.48 -3.77
N GLY A 95 6.76 3.97 -3.93
CA GLY A 95 6.22 3.51 -5.20
C GLY A 95 7.13 2.48 -5.89
N VAL A 96 7.10 2.50 -7.22
CA VAL A 96 7.86 1.54 -8.05
C VAL A 96 9.37 1.64 -7.86
N ARG A 97 9.89 2.82 -7.50
CA ARG A 97 11.33 2.96 -7.23
C ARG A 97 11.73 2.21 -5.96
N GLU A 98 10.95 2.37 -4.90
CA GLU A 98 11.17 1.59 -3.68
C GLU A 98 10.96 0.10 -3.98
N ALA A 99 9.92 -0.27 -4.73
CA ALA A 99 9.69 -1.65 -5.15
C ALA A 99 10.92 -2.29 -5.81
N LEU A 100 11.58 -1.59 -6.74
CA LEU A 100 12.70 -2.12 -7.52
C LEU A 100 14.05 -2.09 -6.79
N PHE A 101 14.29 -1.08 -5.96
CA PHE A 101 15.63 -0.80 -5.42
C PHE A 101 15.75 -0.94 -3.90
N GLY A 102 14.65 -1.21 -3.18
CA GLY A 102 14.71 -1.49 -1.76
C GLY A 102 15.26 -2.89 -1.47
N ASP A 103 15.91 -3.02 -0.31
CA ASP A 103 16.56 -4.25 0.15
C ASP A 103 15.98 -4.74 1.49
N GLN A 104 16.54 -5.81 2.04
CA GLN A 104 16.15 -6.39 3.33
C GLN A 104 16.37 -5.47 4.55
N ASN A 105 17.00 -4.29 4.37
CA ASN A 105 17.16 -3.30 5.44
C ASN A 105 15.99 -2.29 5.47
N TYR A 106 15.04 -2.39 4.54
CA TYR A 106 13.83 -1.57 4.46
C TYR A 106 14.07 -0.06 4.48
N GLN A 107 15.20 0.38 3.92
CA GLN A 107 15.48 1.81 3.77
C GLN A 107 14.41 2.46 2.89
N LEU A 108 13.80 3.56 3.39
CA LEU A 108 12.73 4.26 2.69
C LEU A 108 13.28 5.05 1.51
N ILE A 109 12.76 4.80 0.31
CA ILE A 109 13.20 5.43 -0.95
C ILE A 109 12.12 6.39 -1.46
N TRP A 110 11.72 7.33 -0.61
CA TRP A 110 10.62 8.27 -0.91
C TRP A 110 11.08 9.51 -1.70
N LYS A 111 12.37 9.84 -1.63
CA LYS A 111 12.94 11.10 -2.14
C LYS A 111 12.20 12.32 -1.55
N GLN A 112 11.60 13.14 -2.41
CA GLN A 112 10.87 14.36 -2.07
C GLN A 112 9.35 14.16 -2.17
N ARG A 113 8.87 12.91 -2.23
CA ARG A 113 7.43 12.62 -2.37
C ARG A 113 6.72 12.79 -1.03
N THR A 114 6.08 13.94 -0.87
CA THR A 114 5.30 14.32 0.33
C THR A 114 3.81 14.50 0.04
N GLY A 115 3.35 14.09 -1.16
CA GLY A 115 1.95 14.27 -1.58
C GLY A 115 0.94 13.60 -0.65
N PHE A 116 1.28 12.45 -0.07
CA PHE A 116 0.42 11.75 0.89
C PHE A 116 0.14 12.59 2.16
N ALA A 117 1.14 13.35 2.62
CA ALA A 117 0.99 14.22 3.78
C ALA A 117 0.06 15.41 3.47
N LYS A 118 0.15 15.98 2.27
CA LYS A 118 -0.78 17.02 1.80
C LYS A 118 -2.22 16.51 1.77
N VAL A 119 -2.42 15.32 1.19
CA VAL A 119 -3.74 14.66 1.15
C VAL A 119 -4.29 14.43 2.56
N ALA A 120 -3.47 13.97 3.51
CA ALA A 120 -3.89 13.76 4.88
C ALA A 120 -4.30 15.06 5.59
N ILE A 121 -3.52 16.12 5.43
CA ILE A 121 -3.80 17.45 6.01
C ILE A 121 -5.11 18.02 5.44
N GLU A 122 -5.25 18.00 4.12
CA GLU A 122 -6.43 18.54 3.43
C GLU A 122 -7.71 17.77 3.78
N ALA A 123 -7.64 16.44 3.82
CA ALA A 123 -8.77 15.58 4.17
C ALA A 123 -9.02 15.49 5.69
N LYS A 124 -8.10 16.00 6.52
CA LYS A 124 -8.14 15.92 7.99
C LYS A 124 -8.30 14.49 8.50
N VAL A 125 -7.56 13.55 7.90
CA VAL A 125 -7.63 12.12 8.23
C VAL A 125 -6.36 11.66 8.96
N PRO A 126 -6.47 10.65 9.84
CA PRO A 126 -5.29 10.09 10.50
C PRO A 126 -4.39 9.35 9.50
N ILE A 127 -3.08 9.43 9.73
CA ILE A 127 -2.09 8.57 9.08
C ILE A 127 -1.82 7.37 9.98
N ILE A 128 -1.95 6.17 9.42
CA ILE A 128 -1.62 4.90 10.07
C ILE A 128 -0.36 4.35 9.39
N PRO A 129 0.81 4.40 10.04
CA PRO A 129 2.00 3.78 9.50
C PRO A 129 1.87 2.26 9.55
N MET A 130 2.24 1.59 8.47
CA MET A 130 2.31 0.14 8.36
C MET A 130 3.71 -0.27 7.97
N PHE A 131 4.22 -1.31 8.64
CA PHE A 131 5.49 -1.93 8.33
C PHE A 131 5.32 -3.44 8.31
N THR A 132 5.96 -4.09 7.34
CA THR A 132 5.98 -5.56 7.23
C THR A 132 7.42 -6.03 7.23
N LYS A 133 7.73 -6.99 8.12
CA LYS A 133 8.98 -7.74 8.07
C LYS A 133 8.90 -8.81 6.97
N ASN A 134 10.05 -9.14 6.40
CA ASN A 134 10.26 -10.21 5.41
C ASN A 134 9.55 -10.03 4.06
N CYS A 135 8.87 -8.91 3.79
CA CYS A 135 8.23 -8.69 2.49
C CYS A 135 9.23 -8.61 1.32
N ARG A 136 10.52 -8.42 1.62
CA ARG A 136 11.64 -8.48 0.66
C ARG A 136 12.16 -9.88 0.37
N GLU A 137 11.73 -10.90 1.11
CA GLU A 137 12.11 -12.28 0.87
C GLU A 137 11.29 -12.93 -0.25
N ALA A 138 10.07 -12.41 -0.48
CA ALA A 138 9.18 -12.88 -1.55
C ALA A 138 9.80 -12.70 -2.95
N VAL A 139 10.58 -11.63 -3.16
CA VAL A 139 11.36 -11.40 -4.37
C VAL A 139 12.70 -10.81 -3.97
N ARG A 140 13.77 -11.62 -4.13
CA ARG A 140 15.14 -11.16 -3.93
C ARG A 140 15.66 -10.53 -5.22
N ALA A 141 15.73 -9.20 -5.25
CA ALA A 141 16.44 -8.51 -6.32
C ALA A 141 17.93 -8.85 -6.20
N MET A 142 18.52 -9.42 -7.26
CA MET A 142 19.95 -9.70 -7.27
C MET A 142 20.73 -8.38 -7.23
N THR A 143 21.57 -8.21 -6.22
CA THR A 143 22.51 -7.09 -6.17
C THR A 143 23.66 -7.41 -7.12
N LEU A 144 23.65 -6.83 -8.32
CA LEU A 144 24.86 -6.82 -9.15
C LEU A 144 25.88 -5.90 -8.46
N GLY A 145 27.02 -6.48 -8.06
CA GLY A 145 28.29 -5.85 -7.67
C GLY A 145 28.23 -4.46 -7.02
N ARG A 146 28.49 -4.38 -5.72
CA ARG A 146 28.97 -3.14 -5.09
C ARG A 146 30.45 -2.92 -5.43
#